data_AF-A0A9P9FST9-F1
#
_entry.id   AF-A0A9P9FST9-F1
#
_cell.length_a   1.000
_cell.length_b   1.000
_cell.length_c   1.000
_cell.angle_alpha   90.00
_cell.angle_beta   90.00
_cell.angle_gamma   90.00
#
_symmetry.space_group_name_H-M   'P 1'
#
loop_
_entity.id
_entity.type
_entity.pdbx_description
1 polymer ?
#
loop_
_entity_poly.entity_id
_entity_poly.type
_entity_poly.pdbx_seq_one_letter_code
_entity_poly.pdbx_strand_id
1 'polypeptide(L)'
;MGRGIKRDLMDFIDSIPDEKLEGFPSSQTTIFRDQNFRLDMQGITSSGDWNLQIQVNYSASSTSLRRIAPKTIAGPVLVSPTNPLAPDQIRAEFKRTFGA
;
A
#
# COMPACT_ATOMS: atom_id res chain seq x y z
N MET A 1 18.65 -15.68 8.77
CA MET A 1 18.95 -14.46 7.98
C MET A 1 17.63 -13.85 7.59
N GLY A 2 17.26 -12.71 8.17
CA GLY A 2 15.96 -12.08 7.91
C GLY A 2 15.89 -11.56 6.47
N ARG A 3 14.87 -11.98 5.73
CA ARG A 3 14.51 -11.36 4.44
C ARG A 3 14.22 -9.88 4.75
N GLY A 4 14.86 -8.96 4.02
CA GLY A 4 14.79 -7.54 4.37
C GLY A 4 13.39 -6.96 4.17
N ILE A 5 12.98 -6.01 5.01
CA ILE A 5 11.65 -5.34 4.96
C ILE A 5 11.32 -4.85 3.53
N LYS A 6 12.34 -4.36 2.82
CA LYS A 6 12.24 -3.95 1.41
C LYS A 6 11.70 -5.04 0.50
N ARG A 7 12.23 -6.25 0.63
CA ARG A 7 11.89 -7.37 -0.23
C ARG A 7 10.51 -7.91 0.10
N ASP A 8 10.19 -8.03 1.38
CA ASP A 8 8.85 -8.44 1.82
C ASP A 8 7.77 -7.44 1.34
N LEU A 9 8.08 -6.14 1.35
CA LEU A 9 7.20 -5.12 0.79
C LEU A 9 7.07 -5.24 -0.74
N MET A 10 8.17 -5.45 -1.47
CA MET A 10 8.13 -5.64 -2.91
C MET A 10 7.27 -6.85 -3.29
N ASP A 11 7.48 -7.97 -2.61
CA ASP A 11 6.68 -9.19 -2.78
C ASP A 11 5.19 -8.91 -2.46
N PHE A 12 4.90 -8.13 -1.42
CA PHE A 12 3.53 -7.71 -1.11
C PHE A 12 2.92 -6.88 -2.25
N ILE A 13 3.63 -5.84 -2.74
CA ILE A 13 3.16 -4.97 -3.84
C ILE A 13 2.87 -5.79 -5.10
N ASP A 14 3.75 -6.73 -5.44
CA ASP A 14 3.57 -7.60 -6.61
C ASP A 14 2.46 -8.64 -6.42
N SER A 15 2.12 -8.98 -5.16
CA SER A 15 1.01 -9.89 -4.85
C SER A 15 -0.38 -9.25 -4.88
N ILE A 16 -0.48 -7.91 -4.87
CA ILE A 16 -1.77 -7.21 -4.88
C ILE A 16 -2.41 -7.43 -6.25
N PRO A 17 -3.57 -8.07 -6.37
CA PRO A 17 -4.18 -8.33 -7.67
C PRO A 17 -4.73 -7.03 -8.30
N ASP A 18 -4.75 -6.97 -9.63
CA ASP A 18 -5.14 -5.77 -10.39
C ASP A 18 -6.54 -5.28 -10.04
N GLU A 19 -7.49 -6.20 -9.84
CA GLU A 19 -8.87 -5.92 -9.41
C GLU A 19 -8.98 -5.15 -8.08
N LYS A 20 -7.93 -5.19 -7.24
CA LYS A 20 -7.88 -4.43 -5.98
C LYS A 20 -7.26 -3.05 -6.16
N LEU A 21 -6.62 -2.81 -7.30
CA LEU A 21 -6.04 -1.53 -7.68
C LEU A 21 -6.94 -0.75 -8.64
N GLU A 22 -8.18 -1.20 -8.83
CA GLU A 22 -9.20 -0.58 -9.67
C GLU A 22 -10.47 -0.30 -8.86
N GLY A 23 -11.21 0.76 -9.23
CA GLY A 23 -12.54 1.03 -8.67
C GLY A 23 -12.56 1.28 -7.15
N PHE A 24 -11.65 2.12 -6.64
CA PHE A 24 -11.53 2.34 -5.21
C PHE A 24 -12.82 2.92 -4.58
N PRO A 25 -13.16 2.46 -3.36
CA PRO A 25 -14.31 2.99 -2.63
C PRO A 25 -14.08 4.44 -2.24
N SER A 26 -15.15 5.23 -2.09
CA SER A 26 -15.07 6.63 -1.68
C SER A 26 -14.79 6.83 -0.18
N SER A 27 -14.81 5.75 0.60
CA SER A 27 -14.63 5.77 2.05
C SER A 27 -13.32 5.10 2.45
N GLN A 28 -12.78 5.53 3.60
CA GLN A 28 -11.57 4.91 4.16
C GLN A 28 -11.80 3.43 4.44
N THR A 29 -10.99 2.56 3.85
CA THR A 29 -11.08 1.12 4.06
C THR A 29 -9.78 0.41 3.69
N THR A 30 -9.62 -0.79 4.23
CA THR A 30 -8.56 -1.71 3.82
C THR A 30 -8.96 -2.39 2.52
N ILE A 31 -8.17 -2.16 1.47
CA ILE A 31 -8.39 -2.72 0.13
C ILE A 31 -7.85 -4.15 0.08
N PHE A 32 -6.63 -4.35 0.58
CA PHE A 32 -5.94 -5.63 0.53
C PHE A 32 -5.03 -5.77 1.75
N ARG A 33 -4.85 -6.98 2.26
CA ARG A 33 -3.94 -7.23 3.38
C ARG A 33 -3.41 -8.64 3.33
N ASP A 34 -2.20 -8.81 3.85
CA ASP A 34 -1.62 -10.11 4.14
C ASP A 34 -1.29 -10.20 5.65
N GLN A 35 -0.40 -11.11 6.04
CA GLN A 35 0.02 -11.26 7.43
C GLN A 35 0.87 -10.08 7.94
N ASN A 36 1.63 -9.43 7.06
CA ASN A 36 2.68 -8.47 7.40
C ASN A 36 2.30 -7.00 7.10
N PHE A 37 1.55 -6.77 6.04
CA PHE A 37 1.20 -5.48 5.47
C PHE A 37 -0.29 -5.39 5.14
N ARG A 38 -0.74 -4.16 5.00
CA ARG A 38 -2.08 -3.82 4.52
C ARG A 38 -2.01 -2.62 3.60
N LEU A 39 -2.75 -2.68 2.50
CA LEU A 39 -3.06 -1.57 1.62
C LEU A 39 -4.36 -0.95 2.11
N ASP A 40 -4.26 0.28 2.60
CA ASP A 40 -5.38 1.08 3.05
C ASP A 40 -5.62 2.26 2.10
N MET A 41 -6.90 2.56 1.87
CA MET A 41 -7.36 3.84 1.34
C MET A 41 -7.60 4.76 2.54
N GLN A 42 -6.73 5.76 2.74
CA GLN A 42 -6.75 6.68 3.89
C GLN A 42 -7.70 7.88 3.69
N GLY A 43 -8.40 7.92 2.57
CA GLY A 43 -9.43 8.92 2.27
C GLY A 43 -9.23 9.55 0.91
N ILE A 44 -10.04 10.56 0.64
CA ILE A 44 -9.97 11.38 -0.58
C ILE A 44 -9.28 12.70 -0.23
N THR A 45 -8.34 13.14 -1.06
CA THR A 45 -7.69 14.45 -0.92
C THR A 45 -8.68 15.58 -1.25
N SER A 46 -8.32 16.83 -0.92
CA SER A 46 -9.12 17.99 -1.30
C SER A 46 -9.30 18.14 -2.83
N SER A 47 -8.42 17.52 -3.62
CA SER A 47 -8.49 17.48 -5.08
C SER A 47 -9.41 16.38 -5.63
N GLY A 48 -9.96 15.52 -4.76
CA GLY A 48 -10.78 14.38 -5.17
C GLY A 48 -10.00 13.10 -5.45
N ASP A 49 -8.70 13.05 -5.17
CA ASP A 49 -7.86 11.87 -5.43
C ASP A 49 -7.90 10.88 -4.26
N TRP A 50 -7.91 9.59 -4.57
CA TRP A 50 -7.80 8.53 -3.57
C TRP A 50 -6.37 8.46 -3.03
N ASN A 51 -6.22 8.51 -1.71
CA ASN A 51 -4.93 8.40 -1.01
C ASN A 51 -4.69 6.97 -0.56
N LEU A 52 -3.86 6.24 -1.32
CA LEU A 52 -3.50 4.86 -1.05
C LEU A 52 -2.19 4.79 -0.27
N GLN A 53 -2.18 3.96 0.78
CA GLN A 53 -1.01 3.78 1.65
C GLN A 53 -0.84 2.32 2.05
N ILE A 54 0.42 1.87 2.07
CA ILE A 54 0.79 0.56 2.59
C ILE A 54 1.35 0.73 3.99
N GLN A 55 0.70 0.09 4.95
CA GLN A 55 1.07 0.10 6.36
C GLN A 55 1.45 -1.30 6.84
N VAL A 56 2.22 -1.36 7.92
CA VAL A 56 2.58 -2.62 8.56
C VAL A 56 1.49 -3.05 9.55
N ASN A 57 1.14 -4.34 9.52
CA ASN A 57 0.22 -4.91 10.48
C ASN A 57 0.86 -5.09 11.87
N TYR A 58 0.12 -4.81 12.93
CA TYR A 58 0.53 -5.10 14.31
C TYR A 58 0.85 -6.59 14.55
N SER A 59 0.19 -7.47 13.80
CA SER A 59 0.37 -8.92 13.86
C SER A 59 1.37 -9.45 12.84
N ALA A 60 2.27 -8.61 12.32
CA ALA A 60 3.29 -9.04 11.35
C ALA A 60 4.10 -10.22 11.88
N SER A 61 4.41 -11.18 11.02
CA SER A 61 5.18 -12.37 11.39
C SER A 61 6.58 -11.99 11.87
N SER A 62 7.22 -11.02 11.20
CA SER A 62 8.54 -10.51 11.57
C SER A 62 8.48 -9.57 12.79
N THR A 63 9.34 -9.81 13.76
CA THR A 63 9.52 -8.93 14.94
C THR A 63 9.98 -7.52 14.55
N SER A 64 10.80 -7.40 13.52
CA SER A 64 11.24 -6.10 12.97
C SER A 64 10.08 -5.28 12.42
N LEU A 65 9.13 -5.93 11.73
CA LEU A 65 7.93 -5.30 11.22
C LEU A 65 6.99 -4.89 12.37
N ARG A 66 6.80 -5.76 13.36
CA ARG A 66 6.00 -5.43 14.55
C ARG A 66 6.52 -4.21 15.31
N ARG A 67 7.84 -4.03 15.39
CA ARG A 67 8.46 -2.85 16.04
C ARG A 67 8.15 -1.53 15.34
N ILE A 68 7.88 -1.57 14.05
CA ILE A 68 7.54 -0.39 13.26
C ILE A 68 6.05 -0.32 12.94
N ALA A 69 5.23 -1.26 13.40
CA ALA A 69 3.78 -1.20 13.23
C ALA A 69 3.15 -0.20 14.24
N PRO A 70 2.12 0.57 13.85
CA PRO A 70 1.47 0.64 12.54
C PRO A 70 2.00 1.81 11.70
N LYS A 71 3.24 1.77 11.24
CA LYS A 71 3.80 2.84 10.41
C LYS A 71 3.51 2.60 8.94
N THR A 72 3.20 3.68 8.22
CA THR A 72 3.18 3.70 6.75
C THR A 72 4.60 3.48 6.24
N ILE A 73 4.75 2.45 5.41
CA ILE A 73 6.03 2.07 4.81
C ILE A 73 6.09 2.54 3.35
N ALA A 74 4.98 2.53 2.61
CA ALA A 74 4.95 3.05 1.24
C ALA A 74 3.68 3.89 1.02
N GLY A 75 3.86 5.01 0.31
CA GLY A 75 2.82 6.01 0.07
C GLY A 75 3.10 7.34 0.78
N PRO A 76 2.28 8.37 0.53
CA PRO A 76 0.99 8.34 -0.15
C PRO A 76 1.08 8.20 -1.68
N VAL A 77 0.31 7.29 -2.27
CA VAL A 77 0.09 7.22 -3.72
C VAL A 77 -1.30 7.79 -4.01
N LEU A 78 -1.34 8.84 -4.83
CA LEU A 78 -2.59 9.53 -5.18
C LEU A 78 -3.12 8.99 -6.50
N VAL A 79 -4.36 8.51 -6.51
CA VAL A 79 -5.03 8.00 -7.70
C VAL A 79 -6.28 8.83 -7.98
N SER A 80 -6.33 9.48 -9.14
CA SER A 80 -7.48 10.29 -9.54
C SER A 80 -8.65 9.41 -10.03
N PRO A 81 -9.89 9.67 -9.60
CA PRO A 81 -11.06 8.92 -10.09
C PRO A 81 -11.41 9.22 -11.55
N THR A 82 -11.06 10.40 -12.05
CA THR A 82 -11.27 10.83 -13.45
C THR A 82 -10.23 10.29 -14.42
N ASN A 83 -9.06 9.92 -13.91
CA ASN A 83 -7.98 9.31 -14.68
C ASN A 83 -7.26 8.29 -13.77
N PRO A 84 -7.87 7.11 -13.54
CA PRO A 84 -7.28 6.12 -12.66
C PRO A 84 -5.95 5.66 -13.24
N LEU A 85 -4.91 5.69 -12.41
CA LEU A 85 -3.62 5.09 -12.74
C LEU A 85 -3.83 3.59 -12.98
N ALA A 86 -3.14 3.04 -13.98
CA ALA A 86 -3.14 1.61 -14.19
C ALA A 86 -2.56 0.89 -12.95
N PRO A 87 -3.03 -0.32 -12.61
CA PRO A 87 -2.51 -1.11 -11.50
C PRO A 87 -0.97 -1.18 -11.45
N ASP A 88 -0.34 -1.39 -12.61
CA ASP A 88 1.13 -1.42 -12.71
C ASP A 88 1.81 -0.10 -12.34
N GLN A 89 1.18 1.04 -12.66
CA GLN A 89 1.71 2.35 -12.27
C GLN A 89 1.58 2.58 -10.77
N ILE A 90 0.47 2.16 -10.16
CA ILE A 90 0.26 2.24 -8.71
C ILE A 90 1.34 1.40 -7.99
N ARG A 91 1.59 0.18 -8.46
CA ARG A 91 2.67 -0.67 -7.93
C ARG A 91 4.04 0.01 -8.08
N ALA A 92 4.31 0.61 -9.23
CA ALA A 92 5.58 1.32 -9.48
C ALA A 92 5.76 2.51 -8.54
N GLU A 93 4.71 3.31 -8.30
CA GLU A 93 4.75 4.44 -7.37
C GLU A 93 4.98 3.99 -5.93
N PHE A 94 4.37 2.89 -5.49
CA PHE A 94 4.67 2.31 -4.18
C PHE A 94 6.14 1.87 -4.06
N LYS A 95 6.67 1.19 -5.10
CA LYS A 95 8.08 0.78 -5.15
C LYS A 95 9.02 2.00 -5.14
N ARG A 96 8.64 3.09 -5.81
CA ARG A 96 9.38 4.36 -5.83
C ARG A 96 9.39 5.02 -4.46
N THR A 97 8.25 5.08 -3.79
CA THR A 97 8.11 5.76 -2.49
C THR A 97 8.93 5.09 -1.40
N PHE A 98 9.01 3.76 -1.40
CA PHE A 98 9.86 3.03 -0.44
C PHE A 98 11.34 3.03 -0.82
N GLY A 99 11.66 3.21 -2.10
CA GLY A 99 13.01 3.15 -2.63
C GLY A 99 13.83 4.43 -2.55
N ALA A 100 13.22 5.55 -2.13
CA ALA A 100 13.84 6.87 -2.01
C ALA A 100 14.47 7.13 -0.64
#